data_AF-A0A553KVN9-F1
#
_entry.id   AF-A0A553KVN9-F1
#
_cell.length_a   1.000
_cell.length_b   1.000
_cell.length_c   1.000
_cell.angle_alpha   90.00
_cell.angle_beta   90.00
_cell.angle_gamma   90.00
#
_symmetry.space_group_name_H-M   'P 1'
#
loop_
_entity.id
_entity.type
_entity.pdbx_description
1 polymer ?
#
loop_
_entity_poly.entity_id
_entity_poly.type
_entity_poly.pdbx_seq_one_letter_code
_entity_poly.pdbx_strand_id
1 'polypeptide(L)'
;MRLPLLSRRRVPAIAALASLAFILAACGGDDVTSQPVTPPAAQAPVGTTATLALLETTDLHTNVLSYDYFKLAADNSLGFERVSTLIAQARAQYPNTLLLDNGDTIQGTALSDYQALVKPVGCDQTLAIYKVMNAAKFDGGGIGNHEFNYGLPYLSQVTGNTFEVDGLPA
;
A
#
# COMPACT_ATOMS: atom_id res chain seq x y z
N MET A 1 -51.04 -35.61 13.97
CA MET A 1 -50.38 -36.56 13.05
C MET A 1 -49.28 -37.28 13.84
N ARG A 2 -49.31 -38.62 13.88
CA ARG A 2 -48.46 -39.49 14.72
C ARG A 2 -47.04 -39.66 14.12
N LEU A 3 -46.01 -39.61 15.01
CA LEU A 3 -44.65 -40.24 15.12
C LEU A 3 -43.88 -40.78 13.88
N PRO A 4 -42.51 -40.92 13.88
CA PRO A 4 -41.60 -41.41 14.96
C PRO A 4 -40.31 -40.57 15.20
N LEU A 5 -39.62 -40.54 16.36
CA LEU A 5 -38.83 -41.52 17.17
C LEU A 5 -37.40 -41.88 16.65
N LEU A 6 -36.41 -41.54 17.51
CA LEU A 6 -35.00 -41.99 17.64
C LEU A 6 -34.01 -41.64 16.50
N SER A 7 -32.77 -41.23 16.78
CA SER A 7 -31.78 -41.98 17.57
C SER A 7 -30.60 -41.11 17.98
N ARG A 8 -30.31 -41.07 19.29
CA ARG A 8 -29.02 -40.65 19.84
C ARG A 8 -27.93 -41.60 19.32
N ARG A 9 -26.82 -41.07 18.82
CA ARG A 9 -25.56 -41.83 18.72
C ARG A 9 -24.46 -41.16 19.52
N ARG A 10 -23.69 -42.04 20.13
CA ARG A 10 -22.76 -41.83 21.22
C ARG A 10 -21.43 -41.29 20.68
N VAL A 11 -20.82 -40.47 21.53
CA VAL A 11 -19.41 -40.07 21.53
C VAL A 11 -18.51 -41.32 21.51
N PRO A 12 -17.33 -41.24 20.89
CA PRO A 12 -16.13 -41.79 21.48
C PRO A 12 -15.16 -40.66 21.84
N ALA A 13 -14.75 -40.68 23.11
CA ALA A 13 -13.63 -39.93 23.60
C ALA A 13 -12.35 -40.60 23.07
N ILE A 14 -11.47 -39.82 22.46
CA ILE A 14 -10.06 -40.15 22.38
C ILE A 14 -9.31 -38.92 22.89
N ALA A 15 -8.74 -39.09 24.08
CA ALA A 15 -7.83 -38.17 24.71
C ALA A 15 -6.47 -38.22 23.99
N ALA A 16 -5.86 -37.06 23.77
CA ALA A 16 -4.41 -36.93 23.71
C ALA A 16 -4.03 -35.54 24.23
N LEU A 17 -3.53 -35.51 25.46
CA LEU A 17 -2.79 -34.39 26.04
C LEU A 17 -1.54 -34.14 25.19
N ALA A 18 -1.31 -32.89 24.83
CA ALA A 18 0.04 -32.38 24.55
C ALA A 18 0.15 -30.99 25.16
N SER A 19 0.39 -30.96 26.47
CA SER A 19 0.87 -29.79 27.20
C SER A 19 2.28 -29.46 26.69
N LEU A 20 2.37 -28.45 25.83
CA LEU A 20 3.64 -27.93 25.36
C LEU A 20 4.24 -27.05 26.46
N ALA A 21 5.19 -27.62 27.21
CA ALA A 21 5.99 -26.89 28.18
C ALA A 21 6.87 -25.88 27.43
N PHE A 22 6.59 -24.59 27.58
CA PHE A 22 7.54 -23.53 27.24
C PHE A 22 8.68 -23.60 28.25
N ILE A 23 9.78 -24.25 27.87
CA ILE A 23 11.04 -24.16 28.61
C ILE A 23 11.65 -22.80 28.25
N LEU A 24 11.43 -21.82 29.13
CA LEU A 24 12.14 -20.55 29.10
C LEU A 24 13.57 -20.81 29.62
N ALA A 25 14.47 -21.20 28.72
CA ALA A 25 15.90 -21.28 29.03
C ALA A 25 16.48 -19.86 29.01
N ALA A 26 16.36 -19.16 30.14
CA ALA A 26 17.20 -18.02 30.44
C ALA A 26 18.56 -18.53 30.90
N CYS A 27 19.56 -18.47 30.01
CA CYS A 27 20.97 -18.50 30.39
C CYS A 27 21.64 -17.29 29.71
N GLY A 28 21.99 -16.30 30.52
CA GLY A 28 22.96 -15.29 30.16
C GLY A 28 24.31 -15.96 29.92
N GLY A 29 24.94 -15.58 28.81
CA GLY A 29 26.29 -15.95 28.44
C GLY A 29 26.72 -15.00 27.34
N ASP A 30 27.71 -14.17 27.65
CA ASP A 30 28.39 -13.31 26.69
C ASP A 30 29.13 -14.19 25.67
N ASP A 31 28.45 -14.62 24.61
CA ASP A 31 29.07 -15.31 23.48
C ASP A 31 28.85 -14.50 22.19
N VAL A 32 29.86 -13.70 21.87
CA VAL A 32 30.10 -13.21 20.52
C VAL A 32 30.53 -14.40 19.68
N THR A 33 29.60 -15.18 19.10
CA THR A 33 29.87 -16.04 17.93
C THR A 33 28.59 -16.55 17.28
N SER A 34 28.63 -16.58 15.94
CA SER A 34 27.60 -17.05 14.99
C SER A 34 26.33 -16.20 14.85
N GLN A 35 26.47 -15.06 14.20
CA GLN A 35 25.41 -14.58 13.31
C GLN A 35 25.10 -15.69 12.28
N PRO A 36 23.83 -15.98 11.97
CA PRO A 36 23.47 -16.86 10.85
C PRO A 36 24.13 -16.30 9.59
N VAL A 37 25.07 -17.04 9.02
CA VAL A 37 25.70 -16.65 7.76
C VAL A 37 24.66 -16.85 6.67
N THR A 38 23.96 -15.78 6.30
CA THR A 38 23.10 -15.79 5.12
C THR A 38 23.96 -16.19 3.93
N PRO A 39 23.61 -17.26 3.18
CA PRO A 39 24.36 -17.64 2.00
C PRO A 39 24.48 -16.43 1.07
N PRO A 40 25.65 -16.17 0.45
CA PRO A 40 25.77 -15.12 -0.54
C PRO A 40 24.68 -15.31 -1.59
N ALA A 41 23.92 -14.25 -1.87
CA ALA A 41 22.95 -14.27 -2.95
C ALA A 41 23.66 -14.74 -4.22
N ALA A 42 23.12 -15.75 -4.90
CA ALA A 42 23.74 -16.29 -6.11
C ALA A 42 23.97 -15.16 -7.11
N GLN A 43 25.24 -14.87 -7.43
CA GLN A 43 25.57 -13.87 -8.43
C GLN A 43 25.02 -14.32 -9.79
N ALA A 44 24.36 -13.39 -10.49
CA ALA A 44 23.98 -13.62 -11.88
C ALA A 44 25.25 -13.86 -12.73
N PRO A 45 25.24 -14.84 -13.66
CA PRO A 45 26.36 -15.08 -14.56
C PRO A 45 26.76 -13.83 -15.34
N VAL A 46 28.06 -13.69 -15.62
CA VAL A 46 28.58 -12.61 -16.47
C VAL A 46 27.91 -12.65 -17.84
N GLY A 47 27.42 -11.50 -18.30
CA GLY A 47 26.68 -11.38 -19.56
C GLY A 47 25.16 -11.61 -19.44
N THR A 48 24.63 -11.85 -18.23
CA THR A 48 23.18 -11.85 -17.99
C THR A 48 22.59 -10.48 -18.31
N THR A 49 21.48 -10.44 -19.05
CA THR A 49 20.72 -9.23 -19.35
C THR A 49 19.30 -9.33 -18.80
N ALA A 50 18.72 -8.19 -18.48
CA ALA A 50 17.32 -8.07 -18.09
C ALA A 50 16.70 -6.86 -18.77
N THR A 51 15.44 -6.98 -19.18
CA THR A 51 14.62 -5.85 -19.64
C THR A 51 13.78 -5.37 -18.47
N LEU A 52 13.85 -4.07 -18.18
CA LEU A 52 13.04 -3.39 -17.17
C LEU A 52 12.21 -2.31 -17.87
N ALA A 53 10.90 -2.29 -17.64
CA ALA A 53 10.05 -1.17 -18.04
C ALA A 53 9.87 -0.21 -16.86
N LEU A 54 10.22 1.05 -17.05
CA LEU A 54 9.89 2.13 -16.12
C LEU A 54 8.59 2.78 -16.58
N LEU A 55 7.57 2.69 -15.74
CA LEU A 55 6.28 3.33 -15.92
C LEU A 55 6.20 4.52 -14.97
N GLU A 56 5.61 5.60 -15.43
CA GLU A 56 5.54 6.86 -14.68
C GLU A 56 4.16 7.49 -14.83
N THR A 57 3.65 8.04 -13.74
CA THR A 57 2.61 9.08 -13.74
C THR A 57 3.17 10.38 -13.19
N THR A 58 2.56 11.50 -13.56
CA THR A 58 2.90 12.83 -13.07
C THR A 58 1.63 13.67 -13.07
N ASP A 59 1.55 14.67 -12.19
CA ASP A 59 0.49 15.69 -12.17
C ASP A 59 -0.92 15.07 -12.12
N LEU A 60 -1.08 14.00 -11.33
CA LEU A 60 -2.37 13.32 -11.19
C LEU A 60 -3.45 14.26 -10.61
N HIS A 61 -3.05 15.20 -9.76
CA HIS A 61 -3.91 16.22 -9.16
C HIS A 61 -5.20 15.66 -8.52
N THR A 62 -5.15 14.45 -7.97
CA THR A 62 -6.31 13.74 -7.41
C THR A 62 -7.46 13.52 -8.42
N ASN A 63 -7.17 13.52 -9.72
CA ASN A 63 -8.12 13.09 -10.77
C ASN A 63 -8.30 11.58 -10.75
N VAL A 64 -9.01 11.05 -9.75
CA VAL A 64 -9.23 9.61 -9.57
C VAL A 64 -10.15 9.04 -10.65
N LEU A 65 -11.17 9.81 -11.03
CA LEU A 65 -12.19 9.45 -12.00
C LEU A 65 -12.21 10.46 -13.14
N SER A 66 -12.65 10.03 -14.33
CA SER A 66 -13.03 10.83 -15.50
C SER A 66 -14.28 11.68 -15.24
N TYR A 67 -14.18 12.58 -14.26
CA TYR A 67 -15.28 13.41 -13.79
C TYR A 67 -14.81 14.81 -13.42
N ASP A 68 -15.44 15.82 -14.02
CA ASP A 68 -15.24 17.23 -13.71
C ASP A 68 -16.26 17.65 -12.62
N TYR A 69 -15.76 17.88 -11.42
CA TYR A 69 -16.57 18.27 -10.26
C TYR A 69 -17.17 19.68 -10.35
N PHE A 70 -16.64 20.55 -11.20
CA PHE A 70 -17.20 21.89 -11.40
C PHE A 70 -18.34 21.88 -12.41
N LYS A 71 -18.19 21.11 -13.49
CA LYS A 71 -19.24 20.93 -14.50
C LYS A 71 -20.29 19.91 -14.08
N LEU A 72 -20.00 19.10 -13.07
CA LEU A 72 -20.83 17.96 -12.64
C LEU A 72 -21.11 16.98 -13.79
N ALA A 73 -20.08 16.71 -14.60
CA ALA A 73 -20.19 15.89 -15.79
C ALA A 73 -18.94 15.01 -16.00
N ALA A 74 -19.11 13.93 -16.76
CA ALA A 74 -17.98 13.08 -17.15
C ALA A 74 -17.01 13.85 -18.05
N ASP A 75 -15.71 13.64 -17.85
CA ASP A 75 -14.63 14.17 -18.68
C ASP A 75 -13.60 13.08 -18.94
N ASN A 76 -13.60 12.54 -20.17
CA ASN A 76 -12.76 11.42 -20.55
C ASN A 76 -11.30 11.84 -20.87
N SER A 77 -10.97 13.13 -20.77
CA SER A 77 -9.59 13.63 -20.95
C SER A 77 -8.71 13.43 -19.71
N LEU A 78 -9.30 13.16 -18.55
CA LEU A 78 -8.64 12.95 -17.27
C LEU A 78 -9.07 11.60 -16.63
N GLY A 79 -8.41 11.20 -15.55
CA GLY A 79 -8.82 10.07 -14.72
C GLY A 79 -7.77 8.96 -14.58
N PHE A 80 -7.37 8.70 -13.34
CA PHE A 80 -6.44 7.64 -12.98
C PHE A 80 -6.99 6.24 -13.33
N GLU A 81 -8.30 6.02 -13.26
CA GLU A 81 -8.89 4.73 -13.62
C GLU A 81 -8.59 4.36 -15.09
N ARG A 82 -8.49 5.36 -15.97
CA ARG A 82 -8.08 5.13 -17.37
C ARG A 82 -6.61 4.79 -17.47
N VAL A 83 -5.76 5.54 -16.76
CA VAL A 83 -4.31 5.28 -16.69
C VAL A 83 -4.02 3.90 -16.12
N SER A 84 -4.81 3.44 -15.15
CA SER A 84 -4.69 2.10 -14.55
C SER A 84 -4.83 0.97 -15.58
N THR A 85 -5.61 1.19 -16.65
CA THR A 85 -5.73 0.25 -17.76
C THR A 85 -4.43 0.16 -18.55
N LEU A 86 -3.76 1.29 -18.79
CA LEU A 86 -2.46 1.34 -19.48
C LEU A 86 -1.36 0.70 -18.63
N ILE A 87 -1.36 0.95 -17.32
CA ILE A 87 -0.45 0.30 -16.37
C ILE A 87 -0.60 -1.22 -16.41
N ALA A 88 -1.84 -1.72 -16.38
CA ALA A 88 -2.12 -3.15 -16.44
C ALA A 88 -1.66 -3.78 -17.78
N GLN A 89 -1.89 -3.09 -18.90
CA GLN A 89 -1.41 -3.53 -20.22
C GLN A 89 0.12 -3.58 -20.28
N ALA A 90 0.80 -2.54 -19.80
CA ALA A 90 2.26 -2.49 -19.77
C ALA A 90 2.84 -3.62 -18.92
N ARG A 91 2.26 -3.91 -17.75
CA ARG A 91 2.69 -5.03 -16.89
C ARG A 91 2.41 -6.41 -17.49
N ALA A 92 1.37 -6.54 -18.32
CA ALA A 92 1.14 -7.78 -19.07
C ALA A 92 2.20 -7.99 -20.17
N GLN A 93 2.75 -6.91 -20.72
CA GLN A 93 3.78 -6.95 -21.76
C GLN A 93 5.21 -7.10 -21.19
N TYR A 94 5.50 -6.47 -20.06
CA TYR A 94 6.82 -6.44 -19.44
C TYR A 94 6.80 -7.08 -18.05
N PRO A 95 7.42 -8.26 -17.85
CA PRO A 95 7.40 -8.94 -16.55
C PRO A 95 8.11 -8.18 -15.42
N ASN A 96 9.18 -7.44 -15.75
CA ASN A 96 9.89 -6.59 -14.81
C ASN A 96 9.46 -5.14 -15.04
N THR A 97 8.72 -4.57 -14.09
CA THR A 97 8.30 -3.17 -14.13
C THR A 97 8.65 -2.45 -12.85
N LEU A 98 8.97 -1.17 -12.96
CA LEU A 98 8.84 -0.20 -11.87
C LEU A 98 7.74 0.79 -12.24
N LEU A 99 6.90 1.17 -11.29
CA LEU A 99 5.84 2.17 -11.43
C LEU A 99 6.06 3.29 -10.42
N LEU A 100 6.40 4.47 -10.90
CA LEU A 100 6.67 5.64 -10.08
C LEU A 100 5.64 6.75 -10.35
N ASP A 101 5.38 7.58 -9.36
CA ASP A 101 4.68 8.87 -9.53
C ASP A 101 5.68 10.02 -9.35
N ASN A 102 5.55 11.09 -10.12
CA ASN A 102 6.49 12.22 -10.08
C ASN A 102 6.00 13.41 -9.23
N GLY A 103 4.86 13.27 -8.53
CA GLY A 103 4.31 14.29 -7.64
C GLY A 103 3.18 15.10 -8.27
N ASP A 104 2.78 16.16 -7.57
CA ASP A 104 1.55 16.92 -7.80
C ASP A 104 0.31 15.98 -7.85
N THR A 105 0.21 15.18 -6.80
CA THR A 105 -0.71 14.04 -6.66
C THR A 105 -1.90 14.38 -5.77
N ILE A 106 -1.67 15.03 -4.62
CA ILE A 106 -2.64 15.09 -3.50
C ILE A 106 -3.50 16.35 -3.45
N GLN A 107 -3.33 17.27 -4.40
CA GLN A 107 -4.04 18.54 -4.48
C GLN A 107 -4.42 18.79 -5.95
N GLY A 108 -5.54 19.47 -6.22
CA GLY A 108 -5.90 19.95 -7.57
C GLY A 108 -7.36 19.76 -7.99
N THR A 109 -8.16 19.03 -7.20
CA THR A 109 -9.59 18.80 -7.49
C THR A 109 -10.47 19.12 -6.28
N ALA A 110 -11.78 19.25 -6.50
CA ALA A 110 -12.74 19.36 -5.40
C ALA A 110 -12.68 18.15 -4.43
N LEU A 111 -12.26 16.98 -4.92
CA LEU A 111 -12.05 15.79 -4.07
C LEU A 111 -10.87 16.00 -3.11
N SER A 112 -9.72 16.51 -3.58
CA SER A 112 -8.59 16.80 -2.69
C SER A 112 -8.95 17.87 -1.66
N ASP A 113 -9.62 18.95 -2.08
CA ASP A 113 -10.03 20.03 -1.17
C ASP A 113 -11.01 19.51 -0.12
N TYR A 114 -11.93 18.61 -0.51
CA TYR A 114 -12.83 17.98 0.43
C TYR A 114 -12.08 17.13 1.47
N GLN A 115 -11.12 16.30 1.04
CA GLN A 115 -10.33 15.43 1.93
C GLN A 115 -9.29 16.17 2.77
N ALA A 116 -8.93 17.41 2.42
CA ALA A 116 -7.98 18.23 3.16
C ALA A 116 -8.63 19.27 4.08
N LEU A 117 -9.73 19.91 3.62
CA LEU A 117 -10.26 21.12 4.26
C LEU A 117 -11.68 20.95 4.82
N VAL A 118 -12.54 20.18 4.14
CA VAL A 118 -13.97 20.09 4.51
C VAL A 118 -14.23 18.91 5.45
N LYS A 119 -13.69 17.74 5.08
CA LYS A 119 -13.74 16.52 5.88
C LYS A 119 -12.37 15.85 5.83
N PRO A 120 -11.41 16.36 6.64
CA PRO A 120 -10.08 15.79 6.73
C PRO A 120 -10.09 14.29 6.96
N VAL A 121 -9.24 13.56 6.24
CA VAL A 121 -9.03 12.13 6.49
C VAL A 121 -8.41 11.92 7.88
N GLY A 122 -8.86 10.87 8.59
CA GLY A 122 -8.25 10.46 9.85
C GLY A 122 -6.90 9.78 9.63
N CYS A 123 -6.09 9.64 10.69
CA CYS A 123 -4.80 8.94 10.64
C CYS A 123 -4.94 7.43 10.31
N ASP A 124 -6.12 6.86 10.51
CA ASP A 124 -6.48 5.49 10.17
C ASP A 124 -7.03 5.34 8.74
N GLN A 125 -7.07 6.43 7.97
CA GLN A 125 -7.66 6.47 6.64
C GLN A 125 -6.64 6.82 5.56
N THR A 126 -6.71 6.10 4.45
CA THR A 126 -5.94 6.41 3.24
C THR A 126 -6.66 7.43 2.36
N LEU A 127 -5.92 8.39 1.79
CA LEU A 127 -6.43 9.30 0.76
C LEU A 127 -7.04 8.55 -0.43
N ALA A 128 -8.02 9.14 -1.11
CA ALA A 128 -8.69 8.49 -2.22
C ALA A 128 -7.71 8.16 -3.36
N ILE A 129 -6.82 9.10 -3.69
CA ILE A 129 -5.79 8.89 -4.71
C ILE A 129 -4.80 7.79 -4.30
N TYR A 130 -4.36 7.74 -3.04
CA TYR A 130 -3.48 6.69 -2.55
C TYR A 130 -4.17 5.32 -2.48
N LYS A 131 -5.49 5.23 -2.29
CA LYS A 131 -6.21 3.95 -2.40
C LYS A 131 -6.07 3.35 -3.80
N VAL A 132 -6.22 4.16 -4.85
CA VAL A 132 -6.11 3.68 -6.23
C VAL A 132 -4.66 3.45 -6.65
N MET A 133 -3.71 4.26 -6.18
CA MET A 133 -2.27 4.02 -6.38
C MET A 133 -1.80 2.73 -5.67
N ASN A 134 -2.26 2.47 -4.44
CA ASN A 134 -1.98 1.22 -3.74
C ASN A 134 -2.55 0.00 -4.49
N ALA A 135 -3.77 0.12 -5.01
CA ALA A 135 -4.37 -0.93 -5.84
C ALA A 135 -3.57 -1.16 -7.14
N ALA A 136 -3.03 -0.09 -7.71
CA ALA A 136 -2.12 -0.13 -8.85
C ALA A 136 -0.67 -0.48 -8.47
N LYS A 137 -0.35 -0.73 -7.20
CA LYS A 137 0.98 -1.16 -6.71
C LYS A 137 2.10 -0.23 -7.20
N PHE A 138 2.03 1.05 -6.87
CA PHE A 138 3.15 1.97 -7.08
C PHE A 138 4.35 1.54 -6.24
N ASP A 139 5.55 1.67 -6.81
CA ASP A 139 6.82 1.33 -6.17
C ASP A 139 7.44 2.55 -5.45
N GLY A 140 7.03 3.75 -5.82
CA GLY A 140 7.46 5.00 -5.20
C GLY A 140 6.71 6.21 -5.74
N GLY A 141 6.85 7.33 -5.05
CA GLY A 141 6.26 8.61 -5.44
C GLY A 141 7.20 9.76 -5.10
N GLY A 142 7.26 10.75 -5.99
CA GLY A 142 7.89 12.03 -5.78
C GLY A 142 7.02 12.98 -4.96
N ILE A 143 7.62 14.09 -4.55
CA ILE A 143 6.95 15.21 -3.90
C ILE A 143 7.07 16.40 -4.86
N GLY A 144 5.95 16.82 -5.44
CA GLY A 144 5.82 18.02 -6.25
C GLY A 144 5.56 19.25 -5.39
N ASN A 145 5.32 20.40 -6.05
CA ASN A 145 5.06 21.64 -5.33
C ASN A 145 3.67 21.68 -4.68
N HIS A 146 2.68 21.02 -5.25
CA HIS A 146 1.31 21.03 -4.76
C HIS A 146 1.09 20.15 -3.52
N GLU A 147 1.99 19.23 -3.22
CA GLU A 147 2.01 18.47 -1.96
C GLU A 147 2.07 19.36 -0.70
N PHE A 148 2.67 20.56 -0.81
CA PHE A 148 2.86 21.47 0.32
C PHE A 148 1.66 22.40 0.58
N ASN A 149 0.65 22.44 -0.30
CA ASN A 149 -0.40 23.45 -0.28
C ASN A 149 -1.31 23.39 0.96
N TYR A 150 -1.47 22.21 1.56
CA TYR A 150 -2.25 22.03 2.78
C TYR A 150 -1.37 22.03 4.05
N GLY A 151 -0.08 22.32 3.91
CA GLY A 151 0.89 22.41 5.00
C GLY A 151 1.58 21.08 5.34
N LEU A 152 2.75 21.19 5.98
CA LEU A 152 3.58 20.07 6.39
C LEU A 152 2.88 19.05 7.33
N PRO A 153 2.00 19.45 8.27
CA PRO A 153 1.28 18.47 9.10
C PRO A 153 0.41 17.54 8.27
N TYR A 154 -0.32 18.07 7.28
CA TYR A 154 -1.17 17.27 6.41
C TYR A 154 -0.31 16.37 5.51
N LEU A 155 0.73 16.92 4.88
CA LEU A 155 1.65 16.15 4.05
C LEU A 155 2.29 14.99 4.83
N SER A 156 2.73 15.26 6.06
CA SER A 156 3.33 14.26 6.95
C SER A 156 2.33 13.15 7.27
N GLN A 157 1.10 13.51 7.67
CA GLN A 157 0.05 12.54 7.98
C GLN A 157 -0.25 11.64 6.77
N VAL A 158 -0.46 12.21 5.58
CA VAL A 158 -0.97 11.45 4.44
C VAL A 158 0.11 10.62 3.74
N THR A 159 1.37 11.03 3.84
CA THR A 159 2.50 10.27 3.28
C THR A 159 3.17 9.34 4.29
N GLY A 160 2.91 9.54 5.59
CA GLY A 160 3.62 8.84 6.66
C GLY A 160 5.09 9.27 6.81
N ASN A 161 5.51 10.33 6.13
CA ASN A 161 6.87 10.87 6.26
C ASN A 161 6.95 11.85 7.42
N THR A 162 7.96 11.70 8.26
CA THR A 162 8.29 12.68 9.30
C THR A 162 9.23 13.73 8.71
N PHE A 163 8.95 15.01 8.95
CA PHE A 163 9.83 16.11 8.57
C PHE A 163 10.51 16.68 9.82
N GLU A 164 11.83 16.79 9.80
CA GLU A 164 12.62 17.38 10.88
C GLU A 164 12.51 18.91 10.88
N VAL A 165 11.35 19.43 11.27
CA VAL A 165 11.06 20.86 11.34
C VAL A 165 10.42 21.18 12.69
N ASP A 166 10.91 22.24 13.35
CA ASP A 166 10.39 22.70 14.62
C ASP A 166 8.87 22.93 14.57
N GLY A 167 8.15 22.36 15.53
CA GLY A 167 6.70 22.53 15.67
C GLY A 167 5.83 21.51 14.92
N LEU A 168 6.42 20.53 14.23
CA LEU A 168 5.69 19.37 13.74
C LEU A 168 5.63 18.25 14.78
N PRO A 169 4.49 17.56 14.94
CA PRO A 169 4.44 16.35 15.76
C PRO A 169 5.34 15.26 15.15
N ALA A 170 6.05 14.54 16.02
CA ALA A 170 6.97 13.46 15.67
C ALA A 170 6.23 12.20 15.20
#